data_AF-A0A562IYV0-F1
#
_entry.id   AF-A0A562IYV0-F1
#
_cell.length_a   1.000
_cell.length_b   1.000
_cell.length_c   1.000
_cell.angle_alpha   90.00
_cell.angle_beta   90.00
_cell.angle_gamma   90.00
#
_symmetry.space_group_name_H-M   'P 1'
#
loop_
_entity.id
_entity.type
_entity.pdbx_description
1 polymer ?
#
loop_
_entity_poly.entity_id
_entity_poly.type
_entity_poly.pdbx_seq_one_letter_code
_entity_poly.pdbx_strand_id
1 'polypeptide(L)'
;MKQQVTRLSPHQNGKVFAILMANTALVVFVPMLLIASMFAPEENTPHPLMVFLIPILYLVMGYIAVAAACVLYNIMCRFIGGVEFESNAVSDKHDHLKENS
;
A
#
# COMPACT_ATOMS: atom_id res chain seq x y z
N MET A 1 5.92 -21.18 -16.10
CA MET A 1 7.35 -20.79 -15.99
C MET A 1 7.57 -20.22 -14.61
N LYS A 2 8.68 -20.54 -13.93
CA LYS A 2 9.01 -19.91 -12.64
C LYS A 2 9.50 -18.48 -12.88
N GLN A 3 8.82 -17.50 -12.30
CA GLN A 3 9.19 -16.09 -12.38
C GLN A 3 9.70 -15.62 -11.01
N GLN A 4 10.58 -14.61 -11.01
CA GLN A 4 11.14 -14.05 -9.79
C GLN A 4 11.03 -12.51 -9.76
N VAL A 5 10.61 -11.97 -8.63
CA VAL A 5 10.64 -10.52 -8.38
C VAL A 5 12.01 -10.15 -7.79
N THR A 6 12.96 -9.73 -8.63
CA THR A 6 14.32 -9.39 -8.18
C THR A 6 14.49 -7.94 -7.74
N ARG A 7 13.51 -7.08 -8.06
CA ARG A 7 13.52 -5.65 -7.69
C ARG A 7 12.11 -5.11 -7.46
N LEU A 8 11.94 -4.43 -6.34
CA LEU A 8 10.74 -3.64 -6.03
C LEU A 8 11.06 -2.15 -6.19
N SER A 9 10.25 -1.41 -6.95
CA SER A 9 10.37 0.04 -7.08
C SER A 9 9.93 0.72 -5.78
N PRO A 10 10.82 1.41 -5.02
CA PRO A 10 10.45 1.98 -3.74
C PRO A 10 9.37 3.06 -3.85
N HIS A 11 9.51 3.95 -4.85
CA HIS A 11 8.57 5.05 -5.03
C HIS A 11 7.18 4.57 -5.48
N GLN A 12 7.11 3.60 -6.40
CA GLN A 12 5.83 3.13 -6.91
C GLN A 12 5.06 2.33 -5.84
N ASN A 13 5.72 1.39 -5.18
CA ASN A 13 5.09 0.62 -4.10
C ASN A 13 4.76 1.51 -2.90
N GLY A 14 5.66 2.43 -2.55
CA GLY A 14 5.45 3.41 -1.49
C GLY A 14 4.18 4.24 -1.71
N LYS A 15 3.97 4.80 -2.91
CA LYS A 15 2.74 5.57 -3.21
C LYS A 15 1.47 4.73 -3.11
N VAL A 16 1.49 3.52 -3.66
CA VAL A 16 0.33 2.62 -3.61
C VAL A 16 -0.06 2.34 -2.16
N PHE A 17 0.91 1.92 -1.34
CA PHE A 17 0.64 1.63 0.08
C PHE A 17 0.30 2.87 0.90
N ALA A 18 0.93 4.02 0.63
CA ALA A 18 0.59 5.28 1.29
C ALA A 18 -0.88 5.66 1.09
N ILE A 19 -1.36 5.56 -0.16
CA ILE A 19 -2.76 5.87 -0.50
C ILE A 19 -3.69 4.83 0.13
N LEU A 20 -3.35 3.54 0.09
CA LEU A 20 -4.15 2.50 0.74
C LEU A 20 -4.26 2.73 2.25
N MET A 21 -3.14 2.98 2.94
CA MET A 21 -3.09 3.27 4.38
C MET A 21 -3.89 4.53 4.75
N ALA A 22 -3.74 5.61 3.96
CA ALA A 22 -4.49 6.85 4.18
C ALA A 22 -6.01 6.63 4.03
N ASN A 23 -6.44 5.86 3.03
CA ASN A 23 -7.84 5.51 2.84
C ASN A 23 -8.36 4.61 3.96
N THR A 24 -7.58 3.62 4.41
CA THR A 24 -7.93 2.81 5.58
C THR A 24 -8.05 3.68 6.84
N ALA A 25 -7.11 4.61 7.06
CA ALA A 25 -7.18 5.59 8.15
C ALA A 25 -8.45 6.45 8.08
N LEU A 26 -8.78 6.95 6.90
CA LEU A 26 -9.95 7.79 6.69
C LEU A 26 -11.29 7.04 6.84
N VAL A 27 -11.39 5.81 6.32
CA VAL A 27 -12.66 5.07 6.31
C VAL A 27 -12.89 4.28 7.59
N VAL A 28 -11.82 3.84 8.26
CA VAL A 28 -11.93 3.01 9.47
C VAL A 28 -11.61 3.81 10.73
N PHE A 29 -10.43 4.42 10.79
CA PHE A 29 -9.96 5.04 12.04
C PHE A 29 -10.66 6.36 12.35
N VAL A 30 -10.95 7.19 11.34
CA VAL A 30 -11.66 8.46 11.56
C VAL A 30 -13.07 8.24 12.11
N PRO A 31 -13.95 7.41 11.51
CA PRO A 31 -15.28 7.15 12.09
C PRO A 31 -15.19 6.54 13.47
N MET A 32 -14.25 5.60 13.69
CA MET A 32 -14.02 5.00 15.01
C MET A 32 -13.65 6.06 16.05
N LEU A 33 -12.75 6.99 15.71
CA LEU A 33 -12.34 8.09 16.60
C LEU A 33 -13.51 9.04 16.90
N LEU A 34 -14.29 9.41 15.87
CA LEU A 34 -15.45 10.27 16.03
C LEU A 34 -16.51 9.63 16.93
N ILE A 35 -16.83 8.36 16.71
CA ILE A 35 -17.76 7.62 17.56
C ILE A 35 -17.21 7.54 18.99
N ALA A 36 -15.93 7.18 19.17
CA ALA A 36 -15.31 7.11 20.49
C ALA A 36 -15.36 8.45 21.23
N SER A 37 -15.17 9.57 20.52
CA SER A 37 -15.22 10.92 21.08
C SER A 37 -16.61 11.29 21.63
N MET A 38 -17.69 10.72 21.09
CA MET A 38 -19.06 10.95 21.59
C MET A 38 -19.30 10.35 22.99
N PHE A 39 -18.49 9.38 23.40
CA PHE A 39 -18.59 8.70 24.69
C PHE A 39 -17.44 9.07 25.65
N ALA A 40 -16.50 9.90 25.22
CA ALA A 40 -15.36 10.32 26.02
C ALA A 40 -15.73 11.51 26.94
N PRO A 41 -15.19 11.57 28.17
CA PRO A 41 -15.22 12.80 28.97
C PRO A 41 -14.59 13.96 28.21
N GLU A 42 -15.09 15.18 28.42
CA GLU A 42 -14.69 16.36 27.63
C GLU A 42 -13.18 16.63 27.66
N GLU A 43 -12.54 16.42 28.83
CA GLU A 43 -11.09 16.51 29.03
C GLU A 43 -10.26 15.54 28.17
N ASN A 44 -10.87 14.45 27.69
CA ASN A 44 -10.23 13.40 26.91
C ASN A 44 -10.66 13.42 25.43
N THR A 45 -11.45 14.42 25.00
CA THR A 45 -11.86 14.52 23.60
C THR A 45 -10.67 14.93 22.72
N PRO A 46 -10.38 14.18 21.65
CA PRO A 46 -9.29 14.51 20.74
C PRO A 46 -9.52 15.88 20.08
N HIS A 47 -8.46 16.68 19.95
CA HIS A 47 -8.56 17.95 19.24
C HIS A 47 -9.05 17.73 17.79
N PRO A 48 -9.97 18.54 17.25
CA PRO A 48 -10.53 18.32 15.90
C PRO A 48 -9.49 18.24 14.79
N LEU A 49 -8.36 18.95 14.93
CA LEU A 49 -7.23 18.85 13.99
C LEU A 49 -6.64 17.44 13.89
N MET A 50 -6.70 16.63 14.96
CA MET A 50 -6.18 15.25 14.95
C MET A 50 -6.94 14.37 13.95
N VAL A 51 -8.24 14.63 13.73
CA VAL A 51 -9.07 13.90 12.77
C VAL A 51 -8.52 14.03 11.34
N PHE A 52 -8.04 15.22 10.98
CA PHE A 52 -7.42 15.46 9.68
C PHE A 52 -5.95 15.03 9.63
N LEU A 53 -5.24 15.11 10.76
CA LEU A 53 -3.83 14.76 10.84
C LEU A 53 -3.61 13.24 10.71
N ILE A 54 -4.50 12.41 11.27
CA ILE A 54 -4.34 10.94 11.28
C ILE A 54 -4.19 10.38 9.86
N PRO A 55 -5.10 10.62 8.89
CA PRO A 55 -4.93 10.09 7.54
C PRO A 55 -3.64 10.57 6.86
N ILE A 56 -3.25 11.83 7.08
CA ILE A 56 -2.03 12.40 6.52
C ILE A 56 -0.79 11.72 7.11
N LEU A 57 -0.78 11.49 8.43
CA LEU A 57 0.30 10.79 9.10
C LEU A 57 0.43 9.35 8.57
N TYR A 58 -0.68 8.63 8.42
CA TYR A 58 -0.68 7.28 7.85
C TYR A 58 -0.24 7.25 6.39
N LEU A 59 -0.54 8.29 5.61
CA LEU A 59 -0.04 8.46 4.25
C LEU A 59 1.50 8.55 4.25
N VAL A 60 2.05 9.48 5.03
CA VAL A 60 3.50 9.73 5.07
C VAL A 60 4.24 8.53 5.65
N MET A 61 3.78 7.99 6.77
CA MET A 61 4.41 6.85 7.43
C MET A 61 4.30 5.59 6.57
N GLY A 62 3.15 5.34 5.94
CA GLY A 62 2.96 4.23 5.02
C GLY A 62 3.90 4.31 3.81
N TYR A 63 4.08 5.51 3.24
CA TYR A 63 5.04 5.74 2.17
C TYR A 63 6.46 5.39 2.60
N ILE A 64 6.92 5.99 3.71
CA ILE A 64 8.29 5.86 4.20
C ILE A 64 8.60 4.40 4.56
N ALA A 65 7.69 3.74 5.29
CA ALA A 65 7.86 2.36 5.72
C ALA A 65 8.01 1.41 4.53
N VAL A 66 7.14 1.52 3.52
CA VAL A 66 7.18 0.64 2.35
C VAL A 66 8.35 0.97 1.43
N ALA A 67 8.67 2.25 1.24
CA ALA A 67 9.85 2.64 0.47
C ALA A 67 11.13 2.08 1.12
N ALA A 68 11.26 2.19 2.44
CA ALA A 68 12.39 1.63 3.19
C ALA A 68 12.43 0.10 3.08
N ALA A 69 11.29 -0.58 3.22
CA ALA A 69 11.20 -2.03 3.06
C ALA A 69 11.59 -2.48 1.64
N CYS A 70 11.19 -1.75 0.59
CA CYS A 70 11.61 -2.04 -0.79
C CYS A 70 13.12 -1.86 -0.98
N VAL A 71 13.71 -0.82 -0.39
CA VAL A 71 15.17 -0.62 -0.43
C VAL A 71 15.88 -1.78 0.26
N LEU A 72 15.43 -2.15 1.46
CA LEU A 72 15.98 -3.30 2.21
C LEU A 72 15.86 -4.60 1.42
N TYR A 73 14.68 -4.87 0.83
CA TYR A 73 14.44 -6.03 -0.03
C TYR A 73 15.42 -6.08 -1.20
N ASN A 74 15.59 -4.97 -1.92
CA ASN A 74 16.49 -4.91 -3.07
C ASN A 74 17.97 -5.16 -2.69
N ILE A 75 18.38 -4.74 -1.49
CA ILE A 75 19.72 -5.04 -0.95
C ILE A 75 19.84 -6.53 -0.65
N MET A 76 18.86 -7.10 0.06
CA MET A 76 18.87 -8.51 0.44
C MET A 76 18.81 -9.44 -0.76
N CYS A 77 18.06 -9.10 -1.81
CA CYS A 77 17.93 -9.94 -3.03
C CYS A 77 19.27 -10.26 -3.70
N ARG A 78 20.32 -9.45 -3.48
CA ARG A 78 21.67 -9.74 -3.98
C ARG A 78 22.31 -10.96 -3.32
N PHE A 79 21.85 -11.34 -2.13
CA PHE A 79 22.42 -12.43 -1.34
C PHE A 79 21.55 -13.68 -1.35
N ILE A 80 20.23 -13.51 -1.31
CA ILE A 80 19.27 -14.63 -1.15
C ILE A 80 18.43 -14.92 -2.40
N GLY A 81 18.50 -14.07 -3.44
CA GLY A 81 17.59 -14.12 -4.58
C GLY A 81 16.28 -13.38 -4.33
N GLY A 82 15.37 -13.41 -5.33
CA GLY A 82 14.06 -12.76 -5.27
C GLY A 82 12.93 -13.74 -4.92
N VAL A 83 11.75 -13.21 -4.62
CA VAL A 83 10.54 -14.01 -4.41
C VAL A 83 10.16 -14.75 -5.70
N GLU A 84 10.14 -16.08 -5.64
CA GLU A 84 9.67 -16.96 -6.71
C GLU A 84 8.14 -17.08 -6.69
N PHE A 85 7.53 -17.07 -7.88
CA PHE A 85 6.12 -17.36 -8.05
C PHE A 85 5.87 -18.06 -9.39
N GLU A 86 4.77 -18.80 -9.46
CA GLU A 86 4.30 -19.43 -10.68
C GLU A 86 3.24 -18.54 -11.34
N SER A 87 3.49 -18.15 -12.59
CA SER A 87 2.49 -17.44 -13.39
C SER A 87 1.80 -18.44 -14.34
N ASN A 88 0.49 -18.60 -14.21
CA ASN A 88 -0.33 -19.18 -15.28
C ASN A 88 -0.51 -18.09 -16.34
N ALA A 89 0.23 -18.18 -17.44
CA ALA A 89 0.04 -17.25 -18.55
C ALA A 89 -1.40 -17.39 -19.06
N VAL A 90 -2.24 -16.39 -18.82
CA VAL A 90 -3.53 -16.27 -19.50
C VAL A 90 -3.20 -15.86 -20.93
N SER A 91 -3.24 -16.81 -21.86
CA SER A 91 -3.12 -16.51 -23.29
C SER A 91 -4.29 -15.63 -23.69
N ASP A 92 -4.03 -14.34 -23.91
CA ASP A 92 -5.02 -13.40 -24.40
C ASP A 92 -5.43 -13.81 -25.81
N LYS A 93 -6.72 -14.12 -25.98
CA LYS A 93 -7.28 -14.71 -27.21
C LYS A 93 -7.65 -13.63 -28.22
N HIS A 94 -6.78 -12.62 -28.38
CA HIS A 94 -7.11 -11.39 -29.11
C HIS A 94 -6.34 -11.16 -30.43
N ASP A 95 -5.45 -12.07 -30.82
CA ASP A 95 -4.66 -11.93 -32.08
C ASP A 95 -5.28 -12.60 -33.32
N HIS A 96 -6.35 -13.39 -33.19
CA HIS A 96 -6.93 -14.11 -34.34
C HIS A 96 -7.95 -13.32 -35.18
N LEU A 97 -8.24 -12.06 -34.86
CA LEU A 97 -9.23 -11.25 -35.60
C LEU A 97 -8.63 -10.24 -36.59
N LYS A 98 -7.29 -10.14 -36.71
CA LYS A 98 -6.64 -9.20 -37.65
C LYS A 98 -6.01 -9.86 -38.88
N GLU A 99 -6.06 -11.18 -39.00
CA GLU A 99 -5.47 -11.89 -40.15
C GLU A 99 -6.51 -12.27 -41.23
N ASN A 100 -7.80 -12.00 -41.00
CA ASN A 100 -8.90 -12.33 -41.92
C ASN A 100 -9.74 -11.12 -42.36
N SER A 101 -9.21 -9.88 -42.35
CA SER A 101 -9.89 -8.71 -42.91
C SER A 101 -9.07 -8.03 -44.00
#